data_AF-A0A7W6DQ30-F1
#
_entry.id   AF-A0A7W6DQ30-F1
#
_cell.length_a   1.000
_cell.length_b   1.000
_cell.length_c   1.000
_cell.angle_alpha   90.00
_cell.angle_beta   90.00
_cell.angle_gamma   90.00
#
_symmetry.space_group_name_H-M   'P 1'
#
loop_
_entity.id
_entity.type
_entity.pdbx_description
1 polymer ?
#
loop_
_entity_poly.entity_id
_entity_poly.type
_entity_poly.pdbx_seq_one_letter_code
_entity_poly.pdbx_strand_id
1 'polypeptide(L)'
;MTHAEAGQLIDRLARVLRDEIAAIGQGELARIDELYPRKAELLGEIETAFGSGEKYFGGDDAQSRKLHRKLDELRDLIQTDLALLKRMTEATGAVAREIERIRDRQSLRGVYDREGAPAQASVTPSQRFDKSI
;
A
#
# COMPACT_ATOMS: atom_id res chain seq x y z
N MET A 1 -9.38 -30.67 11.13
CA MET A 1 -8.67 -30.33 9.90
C MET A 1 -7.61 -31.38 9.56
N THR A 2 -7.59 -31.84 8.30
CA THR A 2 -6.64 -32.80 7.69
C THR A 2 -5.53 -32.06 6.92
N HIS A 3 -4.44 -32.74 6.54
CA HIS A 3 -3.39 -32.17 5.68
C HIS A 3 -3.93 -31.63 4.34
N ALA A 4 -4.96 -32.27 3.79
CA ALA A 4 -5.59 -31.83 2.54
C ALA A 4 -6.34 -30.50 2.72
N GLU A 5 -7.10 -30.37 3.80
CA GLU A 5 -7.81 -29.13 4.14
C GLU A 5 -6.82 -28.00 4.48
N ALA A 6 -5.74 -28.31 5.22
CA ALA A 6 -4.65 -27.37 5.49
C ALA A 6 -4.03 -26.83 4.19
N GLY A 7 -3.75 -27.74 3.26
CA GLY A 7 -3.19 -27.39 1.95
C GLY A 7 -4.16 -26.58 1.08
N GLN A 8 -5.48 -26.80 1.19
CA GLN A 8 -6.48 -25.99 0.49
C GLN A 8 -6.58 -24.59 1.07
N LEU A 9 -6.45 -24.44 2.39
CA LEU A 9 -6.47 -23.15 3.05
C LEU A 9 -5.29 -22.28 2.60
N ILE A 10 -4.09 -22.86 2.54
CA ILE A 10 -2.90 -22.19 1.99
C ILE A 10 -3.10 -21.82 0.52
N ASP A 11 -3.67 -22.71 -0.30
CA ASP A 11 -3.94 -22.41 -1.71
C ASP A 11 -4.91 -21.24 -1.88
N ARG A 12 -5.91 -21.11 -1.00
CA ARG A 12 -6.86 -19.99 -1.01
C ARG A 12 -6.15 -18.68 -0.69
N LEU A 13 -5.31 -18.64 0.35
CA LEU A 13 -4.52 -17.45 0.66
C LEU A 13 -3.55 -17.09 -0.47
N ALA A 14 -2.88 -18.08 -1.05
CA ALA A 14 -1.98 -17.88 -2.19
C ALA A 14 -2.70 -17.32 -3.42
N ARG A 15 -3.98 -17.63 -3.64
CA ARG A 15 -4.78 -17.01 -4.70
C ARG A 15 -5.06 -15.54 -4.41
N VAL A 16 -5.50 -15.23 -3.18
CA VAL A 16 -5.75 -13.83 -2.76
C VAL A 16 -4.49 -12.98 -2.92
N LEU A 17 -3.32 -13.48 -2.49
CA LEU A 17 -2.06 -12.76 -2.67
C LEU A 17 -1.66 -12.56 -4.13
N ARG A 18 -1.92 -13.54 -5.01
CA ARG A 18 -1.68 -13.37 -6.45
C ARG A 18 -2.60 -12.32 -7.06
N ASP A 19 -3.86 -12.28 -6.63
CA ASP A 19 -4.83 -11.28 -7.07
C ASP A 19 -4.43 -9.87 -6.57
N GLU A 20 -3.93 -9.76 -5.33
CA GLU A 20 -3.39 -8.52 -4.76
C GLU A 20 -2.15 -8.02 -5.53
N ILE A 21 -1.19 -8.91 -5.80
CA ILE A 21 0.00 -8.61 -6.62
C ILE A 21 -0.41 -8.13 -8.02
N ALA A 22 -1.41 -8.77 -8.64
CA ALA A 22 -1.92 -8.37 -9.94
C ALA A 22 -2.60 -6.99 -9.89
N ALA A 23 -3.43 -6.74 -8.88
CA ALA A 23 -4.08 -5.44 -8.67
C ALA A 23 -3.07 -4.32 -8.44
N ILE A 24 -2.04 -4.57 -7.62
CA ILE A 24 -0.91 -3.64 -7.41
C ILE A 24 -0.19 -3.37 -8.74
N GLY A 25 0.12 -4.42 -9.51
CA GLY A 25 0.77 -4.29 -10.81
C GLY A 25 -0.04 -3.47 -11.82
N GLN A 26 -1.37 -3.45 -11.69
CA GLN A 26 -2.29 -2.69 -12.53
C GLN A 26 -2.64 -1.30 -11.95
N GLY A 27 -2.19 -0.99 -10.72
CA GLY A 27 -2.56 0.24 -10.02
C GLY A 27 -4.00 0.29 -9.52
N GLU A 28 -4.68 -0.86 -9.44
CA GLU A 28 -6.07 -1.00 -8.99
C GLU A 28 -6.17 -0.98 -7.46
N LEU A 29 -5.85 0.15 -6.82
CA LEU A 29 -5.84 0.28 -5.36
C LEU A 29 -7.21 -0.02 -4.71
N ALA A 30 -8.31 0.35 -5.35
CA ALA A 30 -9.66 0.07 -4.86
C ALA A 30 -9.93 -1.44 -4.70
N ARG A 31 -9.34 -2.25 -5.57
CA ARG A 31 -9.47 -3.71 -5.53
C ARG A 31 -8.67 -4.33 -4.39
N ILE A 32 -7.59 -3.69 -3.95
CA ILE A 32 -6.81 -4.13 -2.79
C ILE A 32 -7.64 -3.96 -1.51
N ASP A 33 -8.35 -2.85 -1.37
CA ASP A 33 -9.23 -2.59 -0.22
C ASP A 33 -10.35 -3.64 -0.11
N GLU A 34 -10.87 -4.14 -1.24
CA GLU A 34 -11.86 -5.21 -1.27
C GLU A 34 -11.28 -6.59 -0.89
N LEU A 35 -10.00 -6.83 -1.21
CA LEU A 35 -9.31 -8.09 -0.90
C LEU A 35 -8.85 -8.16 0.55
N TYR A 36 -8.66 -7.02 1.22
CA TYR A 36 -8.11 -6.94 2.57
C TYR A 36 -8.93 -7.69 3.64
N PRO A 37 -10.27 -7.55 3.74
CA PRO A 37 -11.06 -8.30 4.73
C PRO A 37 -10.93 -9.82 4.53
N ARG A 38 -10.90 -10.26 3.27
CA ARG A 38 -10.79 -11.67 2.90
C ARG A 38 -9.41 -12.25 3.24
N LYS A 39 -8.35 -11.46 3.07
CA LYS A 39 -6.99 -11.80 3.50
C LYS A 39 -6.91 -11.95 5.03
N ALA A 40 -7.53 -11.02 5.77
CA ALA A 40 -7.55 -11.06 7.23
C ALA A 40 -8.29 -12.28 7.79
N GLU A 41 -9.45 -12.63 7.22
CA GLU A 41 -10.20 -13.83 7.60
C GLU A 41 -9.39 -15.11 7.36
N LEU A 42 -8.80 -15.27 6.17
CA LEU A 42 -7.99 -16.43 5.84
C LEU A 42 -6.73 -16.54 6.71
N LEU A 43 -6.11 -15.43 7.10
CA LEU A 43 -4.99 -15.42 8.04
C LEU A 43 -5.43 -15.91 9.42
N GLY A 44 -6.57 -15.43 9.93
CA GLY A 44 -7.11 -15.90 11.21
C GLY A 44 -7.46 -17.39 11.21
N GLU A 45 -8.02 -17.88 10.10
CA GLU A 45 -8.27 -19.32 9.91
C GLU A 45 -6.96 -20.11 9.92
N ILE A 46 -5.91 -19.63 9.24
CA ILE A 46 -4.59 -20.28 9.22
C ILE A 46 -3.97 -20.28 10.61
N GLU A 47 -3.92 -19.15 11.31
CA GLU A 47 -3.37 -19.07 12.66
C GLU A 47 -4.06 -20.04 13.62
N THR A 48 -5.39 -20.10 13.58
CA THR A 48 -6.18 -21.03 14.38
C THR A 48 -5.88 -22.48 14.00
N ALA A 49 -5.80 -22.77 12.70
CA ALA A 49 -5.68 -24.14 12.22
C ALA A 49 -4.26 -24.71 12.34
N PHE A 50 -3.24 -23.85 12.33
CA PHE A 50 -1.82 -24.19 12.48
C PHE A 50 -1.26 -23.93 13.89
N GLY A 51 -2.06 -23.41 14.83
CA GLY A 51 -1.67 -23.15 16.22
C GLY A 51 -1.12 -24.36 16.99
N SER A 52 -1.28 -25.57 16.46
CA SER A 52 -0.64 -26.81 16.95
C SER A 52 0.17 -27.48 15.83
N GLY A 53 1.28 -26.83 15.44
CA GLY A 53 2.08 -27.19 14.26
C GLY A 53 2.60 -28.63 14.21
N GLU A 54 2.78 -29.29 15.35
CA GLU A 54 3.25 -30.70 15.43
C GLU A 54 2.38 -31.66 14.62
N LYS A 55 1.06 -31.40 14.51
CA LYS A 55 0.14 -32.28 13.78
C LYS A 55 0.42 -32.36 12.27
N TYR A 56 0.95 -31.29 11.69
CA TYR A 56 1.11 -31.17 10.23
C TYR A 56 2.56 -31.32 9.77
N PHE A 57 3.53 -31.15 10.68
CA PHE A 57 4.96 -31.12 10.36
C PHE A 57 5.78 -32.13 11.17
N GLY A 58 5.16 -32.92 12.05
CA GLY A 58 5.86 -33.92 12.88
C GLY A 58 6.33 -35.18 12.13
N GLY A 59 5.94 -35.38 10.87
CA GLY A 59 6.30 -36.56 10.07
C GLY A 59 6.99 -36.21 8.75
N ASP A 60 7.86 -37.10 8.25
CA ASP A 60 8.48 -37.00 6.92
C ASP A 60 7.67 -37.74 5.83
N ASP A 61 6.35 -37.60 5.90
CA ASP A 61 5.43 -38.16 4.92
C ASP A 61 5.27 -37.25 3.69
N ALA A 62 4.72 -37.80 2.60
CA ALA A 62 4.55 -37.07 1.35
C ALA A 62 3.60 -35.85 1.46
N GLN A 63 2.63 -35.87 2.38
CA GLN A 63 1.69 -34.75 2.57
C GLN A 63 2.36 -33.61 3.34
N SER A 64 3.13 -33.92 4.38
CA SER A 64 3.93 -32.93 5.12
C SER A 64 4.95 -32.23 4.20
N ARG A 65 5.66 -32.99 3.34
CA ARG A 65 6.56 -32.39 2.33
C ARG A 65 5.84 -31.51 1.31
N LYS A 66 4.63 -31.89 0.89
CA LYS A 66 3.81 -31.08 -0.03
C LYS A 66 3.36 -29.78 0.66
N LEU A 67 3.02 -29.85 1.94
CA LEU A 67 2.60 -28.70 2.71
C LEU A 67 3.75 -27.70 2.92
N HIS A 68 4.97 -28.19 3.20
CA HIS A 68 6.17 -27.35 3.27
C HIS A 68 6.40 -26.57 1.96
N ARG A 69 6.34 -27.22 0.80
CA ARG A 69 6.50 -26.52 -0.50
C ARG A 69 5.48 -25.41 -0.69
N LYS A 70 4.22 -25.65 -0.30
CA LYS A 70 3.17 -24.64 -0.40
C LYS A 70 3.42 -23.45 0.53
N LEU A 71 3.97 -23.68 1.72
CA LEU A 71 4.37 -22.61 2.63
C LEU A 71 5.57 -21.81 2.08
N ASP A 72 6.53 -22.48 1.44
CA ASP A 72 7.63 -21.79 0.75
C ASP A 72 7.11 -20.92 -0.39
N GLU A 73 6.21 -21.45 -1.23
CA GLU A 73 5.55 -20.66 -2.28
C GLU A 73 4.79 -19.45 -1.71
N LEU A 74 4.08 -19.65 -0.59
CA LEU A 74 3.34 -18.58 0.08
C LEU A 74 4.30 -17.50 0.61
N ARG A 75 5.43 -17.88 1.21
CA ARG A 75 6.47 -16.95 1.66
C ARG A 75 6.99 -16.10 0.50
N ASP A 76 7.27 -16.72 -0.64
CA ASP A 76 7.82 -16.04 -1.81
C ASP A 76 6.81 -15.03 -2.40
N LEU A 77 5.50 -15.36 -2.38
CA LEU A 77 4.43 -14.42 -2.72
C LEU A 77 4.38 -13.22 -1.77
N ILE A 78 4.45 -13.46 -0.46
CA ILE A 78 4.47 -12.37 0.55
C ILE A 78 5.68 -11.44 0.35
N GLN A 79 6.85 -12.00 0.06
CA GLN A 79 8.05 -11.18 -0.21
C GLN A 79 7.89 -10.32 -1.47
N THR A 80 7.25 -10.87 -2.51
CA THR A 80 6.97 -10.15 -3.75
C THR A 80 5.99 -9.00 -3.51
N ASP A 81 4.90 -9.27 -2.79
CA ASP A 81 3.89 -8.27 -2.40
C ASP A 81 4.53 -7.12 -1.60
N LEU A 82 5.33 -7.44 -0.59
CA LEU A 82 6.07 -6.44 0.20
C LEU A 82 7.01 -5.58 -0.66
N ALA A 83 7.71 -6.18 -1.62
CA ALA A 83 8.60 -5.45 -2.50
C ALA A 83 7.83 -4.47 -3.40
N LEU A 84 6.64 -4.85 -3.87
CA LEU A 84 5.78 -3.98 -4.67
C LEU A 84 5.23 -2.82 -3.84
N LEU A 85 4.74 -3.08 -2.62
CA LEU A 85 4.25 -2.04 -1.72
C LEU A 85 5.34 -1.02 -1.36
N LYS A 86 6.58 -1.47 -1.14
CA LYS A 86 7.73 -0.58 -0.93
C LYS A 86 7.95 0.35 -2.13
N ARG A 87 7.97 -0.20 -3.34
CA ARG A 87 8.14 0.58 -4.57
C ARG A 87 7.01 1.60 -4.78
N MET A 88 5.76 1.23 -4.49
CA MET A 88 4.62 2.15 -4.55
C MET A 88 4.73 3.29 -3.53
N THR A 89 5.20 2.97 -2.32
CA THR A 89 5.41 3.96 -1.26
C THR A 89 6.49 4.97 -1.67
N GLU A 90 7.60 4.48 -2.24
CA GLU A 90 8.68 5.31 -2.78
C GLU A 90 8.21 6.20 -3.93
N ALA A 91 7.44 5.64 -4.87
CA ALA A 91 6.88 6.38 -6.01
C ALA A 91 5.90 7.47 -5.55
N THR A 92 4.97 7.15 -4.65
CA THR A 92 4.02 8.13 -4.07
C THR A 92 4.74 9.24 -3.33
N GLY A 93 5.79 8.91 -2.56
CA GLY A 93 6.63 9.90 -1.89
C GLY A 93 7.41 10.81 -2.84
N ALA A 94 7.83 10.30 -4.01
CA ALA A 94 8.43 11.13 -5.05
C ALA A 94 7.41 12.10 -5.66
N VAL A 95 6.19 11.64 -5.93
CA VAL A 95 5.09 12.48 -6.45
C VAL A 95 4.70 13.55 -5.44
N ALA A 96 4.56 13.22 -4.14
CA ALA A 96 4.24 14.18 -3.09
C ALA A 96 5.29 15.31 -3.01
N ARG A 97 6.59 14.95 -3.03
CA ARG A 97 7.68 15.94 -3.06
C ARG A 97 7.66 16.81 -4.32
N GLU A 98 7.25 16.25 -5.46
CA GLU A 98 7.10 17.03 -6.68
C GLU A 98 5.94 18.03 -6.59
N ILE A 99 4.81 17.62 -6.01
CA ILE A 99 3.68 18.51 -5.73
C ILE A 99 4.10 19.65 -4.80
N GLU A 100 4.87 19.36 -3.75
CA GLU A 100 5.43 20.39 -2.86
C GLU A 100 6.35 21.36 -3.62
N ARG A 101 7.29 20.84 -4.43
CA ARG A 101 8.18 21.70 -5.24
C ARG A 101 7.42 22.57 -6.24
N ILE A 102 6.37 22.05 -6.86
CA ILE A 102 5.50 22.84 -7.77
C ILE A 102 4.78 23.93 -6.98
N ARG A 103 4.19 23.59 -5.83
CA ARG A 103 3.49 24.54 -4.97
C ARG A 103 4.44 25.65 -4.50
N ASP A 104 5.64 25.32 -4.05
CA ASP A 104 6.62 26.30 -3.57
C ASP A 104 7.06 27.22 -4.72
N ARG A 105 7.30 26.68 -5.93
CA ARG A 105 7.61 27.49 -7.12
C ARG A 105 6.46 28.42 -7.52
N GLN A 106 5.22 27.97 -7.42
CA GLN A 106 4.04 28.79 -7.73
C GLN A 106 3.76 29.83 -6.64
N SER A 107 4.00 29.49 -5.37
CA SER A 107 3.94 30.43 -4.25
C SER A 107 4.99 31.54 -4.40
N LEU A 108 6.21 31.19 -4.81
CA LEU A 108 7.27 32.14 -5.12
C LEU A 108 6.93 33.04 -6.31
N ARG A 109 6.17 32.57 -7.31
CA ARG A 109 5.63 33.40 -8.42
C ARG A 109 4.57 34.41 -7.98
N GLY A 110 3.96 34.23 -6.82
CA GLY A 110 3.02 35.20 -6.22
C GLY A 110 3.73 36.26 -5.37
N VAL A 111 4.91 35.94 -4.84
CA VAL A 111 5.74 36.84 -4.02
C VAL A 111 6.80 37.54 -4.85
N TYR A 112 7.19 36.98 -5.99
CA TYR A 112 8.22 37.52 -6.89
C TYR A 112 7.74 37.52 -8.33
N ASP A 113 8.09 38.55 -9.09
CA ASP A 113 7.79 38.61 -10.52
C ASP A 113 8.69 37.68 -11.35
N ARG A 114 8.53 37.71 -12.69
CA ARG A 114 9.31 36.89 -13.63
C ARG A 114 10.82 37.21 -13.63
N GLU A 115 11.22 38.34 -13.08
CA GLU A 115 12.58 38.89 -12.98
C GLU A 115 13.19 38.67 -11.59
N GLY A 116 12.44 38.10 -10.63
CA GLY A 116 12.90 37.78 -9.28
C GLY A 116 12.85 38.96 -8.31
N ALA A 117 12.21 40.07 -8.70
CA ALA A 117 11.94 41.18 -7.79
C ALA A 117 10.73 40.85 -6.91
N PRO A 118 10.73 41.20 -5.60
CA PRO A 118 9.54 41.03 -4.78
C PRO A 118 8.38 41.78 -5.43
N ALA A 119 7.28 41.07 -5.70
CA ALA A 119 6.07 41.62 -6.26
C ALA A 119 5.65 42.76 -5.33
N GLN A 120 5.73 44.01 -5.82
CA GLN A 120 5.26 45.16 -5.05
C GLN A 120 3.80 44.89 -4.71
N ALA A 121 3.54 44.56 -3.45
CA ALA A 121 2.22 44.54 -2.90
C ALA A 121 1.72 45.99 -2.99
N SER A 122 1.04 46.32 -4.08
CA SER A 122 0.19 47.50 -4.17
C SER A 122 -1.01 47.26 -3.25
N VAL A 123 -0.74 47.30 -1.94
CA VAL A 123 -1.75 47.50 -0.92
C VAL A 123 -2.32 48.87 -1.24
N THR A 124 -3.45 48.88 -1.93
CA THR A 124 -4.21 50.09 -2.17
C THR A 124 -4.47 50.73 -0.81
N PRO A 125 -4.02 51.98 -0.55
CA PRO A 125 -4.31 52.60 0.72
C PRO A 125 -5.83 52.75 0.80
N SER A 126 -6.44 52.15 1.81
CA SER A 126 -7.85 52.36 2.11
C SER A 126 -8.05 53.85 2.32
N GLN A 127 -8.68 54.50 1.34
CA GLN A 127 -9.12 55.89 1.46
C GLN A 127 -10.11 55.94 2.63
N ARG A 128 -9.63 56.46 3.76
CA ARG A 128 -10.48 57.03 4.81
C ARG A 128 -11.26 58.17 4.18
N PHE A 129 -12.54 57.93 3.91
CA PHE A 129 -13.50 59.01 3.79
C PHE A 129 -13.97 59.35 5.19
N ASP A 130 -13.32 60.36 5.77
CA ASP A 130 -13.90 61.19 6.81
C ASP A 130 -14.25 62.54 6.16
N LYS A 131 -15.54 62.82 6.02
CA LYS A 131 -16.13 64.12 6.35
C LYS A 131 -17.65 64.13 6.21
N SER A 132 -18.27 64.58 7.29
CA SER A 132 -19.62 65.12 7.45
C SER A 132 -20.05 66.08 6.32
N ILE A 133 -21.33 66.01 5.92
CA ILE A 133 -22.40 67.02 6.18
C ILE A 133 -23.74 66.26 6.14
#